data_AF-A0A6H3NS15-F1
#
_entry.id   AF-A0A6H3NS15-F1
#
_cell.length_a   1.000
_cell.length_b   1.000
_cell.length_c   1.000
_cell.angle_alpha   90.00
_cell.angle_beta   90.00
_cell.angle_gamma   90.00
#
_symmetry.space_group_name_H-M   'P 1'
#
loop_
_entity.id
_entity.type
_entity.pdbx_description
1 polymer ?
#
loop_
_entity_poly.entity_id
_entity_poly.type
_entity_poly.pdbx_seq_one_letter_code
_entity_poly.pdbx_strand_id
1 'polypeptide(L)'
;MLSNFNKAIFLGITLYAILLFAFSGIPDADIFYHFAVTKLYLKEGLVSKLPWPEIGIQSREFTDYHFLFHLTMIPFLFLPTEETIKIKLFILFSISLLLYQLTSYFRKEAPSLSPYFIVIFFILGSVLFTGRMLFGRGNLLFFSFYLLSLRIWDLKYNKWIFLLSFLATWSYSGFPFLFFTGLFIVILERSSANTRLFFTSSMGMFTGLVIHPSFPYQFKGYFIELIIQSFPPPGVEAIAEWLPPTRDILILGFLPILPLLLLSFSNKTHYNFHPRSFVFLFLGIVCLIFTGASLRVFEISWLMFYIFIFLNTTLSKKNQILTALILFVIQFPIAYEKMNQQFRSSETKYGYIVTQWIKFNIPQGERIFLSWADYPYFTFKLPEYRYLFGLNPLYAWSFSEDQYFSQKAFFEGIIPGFQQIPKILNYETVVINKFYYNFAYSEFKKVSSEYHLVFENEKYGIFVKNTPLNKNTKEIIIPQR
;
A
#
# COMPACT_ATOMS: atom_id res chain seq x y z
N MET A 1 25.66 -25.28 5.50
CA MET A 1 25.03 -23.98 5.86
C MET A 1 24.18 -23.37 4.75
N LEU A 2 24.65 -23.30 3.48
CA LEU A 2 23.86 -22.76 2.35
C LEU A 2 22.50 -23.47 2.14
N SER A 3 22.42 -24.79 2.33
CA SER A 3 21.17 -25.56 2.20
C SER A 3 20.08 -25.12 3.20
N ASN A 4 20.43 -24.88 4.47
CA ASN A 4 19.44 -24.49 5.49
C ASN A 4 18.90 -23.07 5.28
N PHE A 5 19.74 -22.18 4.72
CA PHE A 5 19.35 -20.82 4.39
C PHE A 5 18.26 -20.80 3.31
N ASN A 6 18.51 -21.47 2.18
CA ASN A 6 17.55 -21.54 1.08
C ASN A 6 16.24 -22.22 1.51
N LYS A 7 16.33 -23.28 2.32
CA LYS A 7 15.16 -23.97 2.87
C LYS A 7 14.31 -23.09 3.80
N ALA A 8 14.94 -22.25 4.61
CA ALA A 8 14.21 -21.32 5.48
C ALA A 8 13.49 -20.22 4.67
N ILE A 9 14.13 -19.66 3.65
CA ILE A 9 13.47 -18.73 2.73
C ILE A 9 12.31 -19.41 2.03
N PHE A 10 12.53 -20.60 1.48
CA PHE A 10 11.47 -21.37 0.83
C PHE A 10 10.28 -21.62 1.75
N LEU A 11 10.52 -22.00 3.01
CA LEU A 11 9.47 -22.11 4.03
C LEU A 11 8.69 -20.80 4.18
N GLY A 12 9.38 -19.66 4.31
CA GLY A 12 8.73 -18.35 4.42
C GLY A 12 7.88 -18.01 3.21
N ILE A 13 8.38 -18.27 2.00
CA ILE A 13 7.63 -18.12 0.74
C ILE A 13 6.39 -19.01 0.75
N THR A 14 6.52 -20.28 1.17
CA THR A 14 5.38 -21.20 1.28
C THR A 14 4.33 -20.69 2.26
N LEU A 15 4.71 -20.18 3.43
CA LEU A 15 3.77 -19.65 4.42
C LEU A 15 3.00 -18.43 3.90
N TYR A 16 3.69 -17.48 3.27
CA TYR A 16 3.01 -16.35 2.63
C TYR A 16 2.16 -16.79 1.45
N ALA A 17 2.61 -17.76 0.65
CA ALA A 17 1.82 -18.31 -0.44
C ALA A 17 0.53 -18.95 0.08
N ILE A 18 0.56 -19.68 1.20
CA ILE A 18 -0.67 -20.21 1.84
C ILE A 18 -1.60 -19.05 2.23
N LEU A 19 -1.09 -18.04 2.96
CA LEU A 19 -1.91 -16.91 3.40
C LEU A 19 -2.48 -16.08 2.23
N LEU A 20 -1.80 -16.04 1.09
CA LEU A 20 -2.19 -15.27 -0.08
C LEU A 20 -3.10 -16.03 -1.06
N PHE A 21 -2.86 -17.33 -1.25
CA PHE A 21 -3.57 -18.16 -2.25
C PHE A 21 -4.69 -19.02 -1.67
N ALA A 22 -4.81 -19.16 -0.34
CA ALA A 22 -5.92 -19.89 0.27
C ALA A 22 -7.30 -19.22 0.09
N PHE A 23 -7.33 -17.92 -0.23
CA PHE A 23 -8.56 -17.13 -0.35
C PHE A 23 -8.75 -16.59 -1.77
N SER A 24 -10.01 -16.45 -2.22
CA SER A 24 -10.34 -15.79 -3.49
C SER A 24 -10.15 -14.27 -3.40
N GLY A 25 -9.90 -13.61 -4.53
CA GLY A 25 -9.72 -12.15 -4.57
C GLY A 25 -8.32 -11.70 -4.17
N ILE A 26 -8.20 -10.48 -3.65
CA ILE A 26 -6.94 -9.80 -3.31
C ILE A 26 -7.11 -9.14 -1.94
N PRO A 27 -6.11 -9.14 -1.05
CA PRO A 27 -6.29 -8.70 0.35
C PRO A 27 -6.49 -7.19 0.50
N ASP A 28 -6.16 -6.39 -0.51
CA ASP A 28 -6.24 -4.94 -0.45
C ASP A 28 -6.66 -4.36 -1.80
N ALA A 29 -7.49 -3.32 -1.80
CA ALA A 29 -8.01 -2.75 -3.05
C ALA A 29 -6.99 -1.82 -3.74
N ASP A 30 -6.08 -1.20 -2.98
CA ASP A 30 -5.11 -0.23 -3.49
C ASP A 30 -4.16 -0.82 -4.55
N ILE A 31 -3.85 -2.11 -4.44
CA ILE A 31 -3.01 -2.80 -5.44
C ILE A 31 -3.64 -2.84 -6.84
N PHE A 32 -4.97 -2.77 -6.96
CA PHE A 32 -5.63 -2.64 -8.27
C PHE A 32 -5.28 -1.31 -8.93
N TYR A 33 -5.24 -0.22 -8.16
CA TYR A 33 -4.80 1.07 -8.67
C TYR A 33 -3.35 1.02 -9.16
N HIS A 34 -2.44 0.41 -8.38
CA HIS A 34 -1.05 0.27 -8.79
C HIS A 34 -0.89 -0.51 -10.11
N PHE A 35 -1.68 -1.57 -10.30
CA PHE A 35 -1.72 -2.30 -11.57
C PHE A 35 -2.38 -1.49 -12.70
N ALA A 36 -3.35 -0.64 -12.41
CA ALA A 36 -3.95 0.27 -13.39
C ALA A 36 -2.92 1.30 -13.89
N VAL A 37 -2.17 1.92 -12.97
CA VAL A 37 -1.07 2.84 -13.30
C VAL A 37 0.04 2.11 -14.07
N THR A 38 0.38 0.88 -13.69
CA THR A 38 1.34 0.05 -14.42
C THR A 38 0.89 -0.20 -15.87
N LYS A 39 -0.40 -0.53 -16.09
CA LYS A 39 -0.98 -0.69 -17.44
C LYS A 39 -0.89 0.64 -18.22
N LEU A 40 -1.09 1.78 -17.56
CA LEU A 40 -0.97 3.09 -18.16
C LEU A 40 0.48 3.39 -18.58
N TYR A 41 1.48 3.13 -17.72
CA TYR A 41 2.90 3.25 -18.08
C TYR A 41 3.28 2.37 -19.28
N LEU A 42 2.77 1.13 -19.31
CA LEU A 42 3.03 0.22 -20.43
C LEU A 42 2.44 0.75 -21.75
N LYS A 43 1.29 1.44 -21.69
CA LYS A 43 0.58 1.97 -22.87
C LYS A 43 1.14 3.31 -23.35
N GLU A 44 1.42 4.23 -22.43
CA GLU A 44 1.66 5.66 -22.73
C GLU A 44 3.11 6.10 -22.44
N GLY A 45 3.94 5.23 -21.85
CA GLY A 45 5.26 5.62 -21.39
C GLY A 45 5.16 6.48 -20.13
N LEU A 46 5.94 7.58 -20.06
CA LEU A 46 5.94 8.43 -18.87
C LEU A 46 4.61 9.19 -18.71
N VAL A 47 3.94 8.94 -17.58
CA VAL A 47 2.66 9.56 -17.23
C VAL A 47 2.87 10.79 -16.38
N SER A 48 2.35 11.95 -16.82
CA SER A 48 2.38 13.22 -16.07
C SER A 48 1.03 13.62 -15.48
N LYS A 49 -0.06 12.97 -15.91
CA LYS A 49 -1.42 13.16 -15.41
C LYS A 49 -2.20 11.86 -15.49
N LEU A 50 -3.07 11.61 -14.51
CA LEU A 50 -3.99 10.49 -14.58
C LEU A 50 -5.21 10.86 -15.44
N PRO A 51 -5.64 9.98 -16.37
CA PRO A 51 -6.79 10.26 -17.23
C PRO A 51 -8.14 10.03 -16.54
N TRP A 52 -8.14 9.32 -15.40
CA TRP A 52 -9.35 8.83 -14.74
C TRP A 52 -10.01 9.82 -13.77
N PRO A 53 -9.30 10.43 -12.80
CA PRO A 53 -9.94 11.30 -11.82
C PRO A 53 -10.20 12.68 -12.45
N GLU A 54 -11.38 13.25 -12.23
CA GLU A 54 -11.70 14.59 -12.69
C GLU A 54 -11.30 15.66 -11.67
N ILE A 55 -11.61 15.40 -10.41
CA ILE A 55 -11.44 16.34 -9.31
C ILE A 55 -10.38 15.85 -8.33
N GLY A 56 -9.16 15.65 -8.82
CA GLY A 56 -8.02 15.30 -7.98
C GLY A 56 -6.76 15.95 -8.50
N ILE A 57 -5.85 16.37 -7.63
CA ILE A 57 -4.58 17.00 -8.05
C ILE A 57 -3.83 16.17 -9.10
N GLN A 58 -3.94 14.84 -9.03
CA GLN A 58 -3.34 13.89 -9.96
C GLN A 58 -3.87 13.98 -11.40
N SER A 59 -5.03 14.60 -11.63
CA SER A 59 -5.56 14.86 -12.98
C SER A 59 -4.81 15.98 -13.72
N ARG A 60 -4.09 16.82 -12.97
CA ARG A 60 -3.24 17.91 -13.49
C ARG A 60 -1.77 17.60 -13.33
N GLU A 61 -1.39 17.17 -12.13
CA GLU A 61 -0.01 17.02 -11.65
C GLU A 61 0.14 15.63 -11.02
N PHE A 62 0.16 14.57 -11.83
CA PHE A 62 0.35 13.23 -11.30
C PHE A 62 1.77 13.09 -10.74
N THR A 63 1.81 12.85 -9.44
CA THR A 63 3.05 12.44 -8.78
C THR A 63 3.00 10.97 -8.44
N ASP A 64 3.95 10.25 -9.00
CA ASP A 64 4.11 8.83 -8.73
C ASP A 64 5.24 8.55 -7.72
N TYR A 65 4.95 8.60 -6.43
CA TYR A 65 5.93 8.20 -5.40
C TYR A 65 6.26 6.70 -5.41
N HIS A 66 5.57 5.93 -6.24
CA HIS A 66 5.73 4.49 -6.42
C HIS A 66 6.24 4.16 -7.84
N PHE A 67 6.93 5.10 -8.49
CA PHE A 67 7.35 4.97 -9.89
C PHE A 67 8.11 3.67 -10.19
N LEU A 68 9.17 3.38 -9.45
CA LEU A 68 9.93 2.14 -9.63
C LEU A 68 9.08 0.91 -9.28
N PHE A 69 8.20 1.03 -8.30
CA PHE A 69 7.30 -0.05 -7.93
C PHE A 69 6.33 -0.40 -9.08
N HIS A 70 5.75 0.58 -9.77
CA HIS A 70 4.98 0.33 -11.00
C HIS A 70 5.84 -0.27 -12.11
N LEU A 71 7.06 0.22 -12.33
CA LEU A 71 7.95 -0.35 -13.34
C LEU A 71 8.25 -1.83 -13.06
N THR A 72 8.42 -2.23 -11.79
CA THR A 72 8.66 -3.62 -11.42
C THR A 72 7.44 -4.54 -11.62
N MET A 73 6.23 -3.98 -11.72
CA MET A 73 5.02 -4.74 -12.02
C MET A 73 4.85 -5.04 -13.50
N ILE A 74 5.45 -4.27 -14.41
CA ILE A 74 5.29 -4.41 -15.87
C ILE A 74 5.53 -5.87 -16.34
N PRO A 75 6.59 -6.57 -15.93
CA PRO A 75 6.82 -7.96 -16.35
C PRO A 75 5.65 -8.91 -15.99
N PHE A 76 4.95 -8.66 -14.89
CA PHE A 76 3.84 -9.49 -14.43
C PHE A 76 2.58 -9.29 -15.27
N LEU A 77 2.43 -8.15 -15.97
CA LEU A 77 1.32 -7.92 -16.89
C LEU A 77 1.33 -8.91 -18.07
N PHE A 78 2.51 -9.36 -18.50
CA PHE A 78 2.69 -10.28 -19.63
C PHE A 78 2.43 -11.76 -19.32
N LEU A 79 2.23 -12.13 -18.04
CA LEU A 79 1.95 -13.51 -17.68
C LEU A 79 0.61 -13.98 -18.28
N PRO A 80 0.51 -15.19 -18.84
CA PRO A 80 -0.71 -15.71 -19.45
C PRO A 80 -1.65 -16.32 -18.39
N THR A 81 -1.97 -15.56 -17.35
CA THR A 81 -2.83 -15.99 -16.22
C THR A 81 -3.90 -14.95 -15.91
N GLU A 82 -4.85 -15.28 -15.03
CA GLU A 82 -5.84 -14.33 -14.56
C GLU A 82 -5.22 -13.15 -13.80
N GLU A 83 -5.85 -11.97 -13.87
CA GLU A 83 -5.31 -10.74 -13.28
C GLU A 83 -5.05 -10.84 -11.77
N THR A 84 -5.94 -11.50 -11.03
CA THR A 84 -5.77 -11.71 -9.59
C THR A 84 -4.54 -12.57 -9.30
N ILE A 85 -4.28 -13.59 -10.12
CA ILE A 85 -3.09 -14.44 -10.01
C ILE A 85 -1.83 -13.61 -10.30
N LYS A 86 -1.83 -12.76 -11.34
CA LYS A 86 -0.70 -11.86 -11.65
C LYS A 86 -0.35 -10.97 -10.45
N ILE A 87 -1.37 -10.36 -9.84
CA ILE A 87 -1.20 -9.52 -8.65
C ILE A 87 -0.59 -10.34 -7.51
N LYS A 88 -1.18 -11.49 -7.16
CA LYS A 88 -0.65 -12.34 -6.07
C LYS A 88 0.78 -12.81 -6.32
N LEU A 89 1.13 -13.15 -7.56
CA LEU A 89 2.50 -13.53 -7.93
C LEU A 89 3.48 -12.36 -7.74
N PHE A 90 3.08 -11.14 -8.09
CA PHE A 90 3.90 -9.94 -7.83
C PHE A 90 4.11 -9.69 -6.33
N ILE A 91 3.05 -9.82 -5.52
CA ILE A 91 3.13 -9.67 -4.06
C ILE A 91 4.09 -10.72 -3.49
N LEU A 92 3.93 -11.99 -3.89
CA LEU A 92 4.78 -13.08 -3.43
C LEU A 92 6.25 -12.89 -3.86
N PHE A 93 6.49 -12.40 -5.09
CA PHE A 93 7.83 -12.06 -5.56
C PHE A 93 8.47 -10.96 -4.70
N SER A 94 7.73 -9.88 -4.43
CA SER A 94 8.22 -8.76 -3.62
C SER A 94 8.53 -9.18 -2.18
N ILE A 95 7.69 -10.02 -1.58
CA ILE A 95 7.94 -10.62 -0.27
C ILE A 95 9.14 -11.57 -0.30
N SER A 96 9.30 -12.36 -1.37
CA SER A 96 10.44 -13.27 -1.53
C SER A 96 11.76 -12.51 -1.58
N LEU A 97 11.79 -11.37 -2.29
CA LEU A 97 12.94 -10.47 -2.33
C LEU A 97 13.24 -9.92 -0.93
N LEU A 98 12.21 -9.45 -0.19
CA LEU A 98 12.35 -8.95 1.17
C LEU A 98 12.91 -10.02 2.11
N LEU A 99 12.33 -11.23 2.11
CA LEU A 99 12.81 -12.35 2.93
C LEU A 99 14.27 -12.71 2.60
N TYR A 100 14.65 -12.69 1.33
CA TYR A 100 16.02 -12.94 0.92
C TYR A 100 16.98 -11.87 1.48
N GLN A 101 16.63 -10.58 1.39
CA GLN A 101 17.49 -9.50 1.92
C GLN A 101 17.57 -9.52 3.44
N LEU A 102 16.44 -9.74 4.12
CA LEU A 102 16.35 -9.87 5.57
C LEU A 102 17.24 -11.00 6.09
N THR A 103 17.04 -12.21 5.58
CA THR A 103 17.80 -13.38 6.02
C THR A 103 19.28 -13.23 5.67
N SER A 104 19.61 -12.66 4.50
CA SER A 104 21.00 -12.39 4.12
C SER A 104 21.69 -11.39 5.04
N TYR A 105 20.95 -10.36 5.50
CA TYR A 105 21.44 -9.38 6.46
C TYR A 105 21.78 -10.06 7.79
N PHE A 106 20.86 -10.82 8.38
CA PHE A 106 21.13 -11.51 9.66
C PHE A 106 22.12 -12.65 9.55
N ARG A 107 22.25 -13.30 8.40
CA ARG A 107 23.32 -14.29 8.21
C ARG A 107 24.71 -13.68 8.40
N LYS A 108 24.87 -12.41 8.03
CA LYS A 108 26.13 -11.66 8.18
C LYS A 108 26.28 -11.12 9.60
N GLU A 109 25.26 -10.46 10.12
CA GLU A 109 25.34 -9.70 11.38
C GLU A 109 25.05 -10.55 12.64
N ALA A 110 24.30 -11.66 12.51
CA ALA A 110 23.89 -12.53 13.62
C ALA A 110 23.98 -14.04 13.25
N PRO A 111 25.19 -14.57 12.96
CA PRO A 111 25.38 -15.92 12.44
C PRO A 111 24.99 -17.04 13.42
N SER A 112 24.82 -16.73 14.70
CA SER A 112 24.35 -17.67 15.73
C SER A 112 22.85 -17.98 15.65
N LEU A 113 22.08 -17.16 14.95
CA LEU A 113 20.64 -17.31 14.79
C LEU A 113 20.31 -18.25 13.63
N SER A 114 19.37 -19.15 13.88
CA SER A 114 18.81 -20.04 12.87
C SER A 114 18.01 -19.22 11.86
N PRO A 115 18.22 -19.43 10.54
CA PRO A 115 17.44 -18.73 9.52
C PRO A 115 15.94 -19.08 9.61
N TYR A 116 15.57 -20.26 10.11
CA TYR A 116 14.18 -20.63 10.37
C TYR A 116 13.55 -19.78 11.47
N PHE A 117 14.30 -19.49 12.54
CA PHE A 117 13.83 -18.65 13.63
C PHE A 117 13.61 -17.21 13.16
N ILE A 118 14.56 -16.67 12.38
CA ILE A 118 14.44 -15.35 11.72
C ILE A 118 13.17 -15.31 10.87
N VAL A 119 13.01 -16.24 9.92
CA VAL A 119 11.86 -16.24 8.99
C VAL A 119 10.53 -16.43 9.71
N ILE A 120 10.41 -17.42 10.60
CA ILE A 120 9.15 -17.68 11.30
C ILE A 120 8.77 -16.50 12.18
N PHE A 121 9.72 -15.90 12.89
CA PHE A 121 9.44 -14.71 13.69
C PHE A 121 9.10 -13.50 12.80
N PHE A 122 9.73 -13.37 11.63
CA PHE A 122 9.42 -12.27 10.72
C PHE A 122 7.95 -12.30 10.26
N ILE A 123 7.44 -13.50 10.01
CA ILE A 123 6.07 -13.72 9.51
C ILE A 123 5.05 -13.76 10.65
N LEU A 124 5.40 -14.33 11.80
CA LEU A 124 4.43 -14.64 12.86
C LEU A 124 4.66 -13.86 14.14
N GLY A 125 5.70 -13.04 14.21
CA GLY A 125 5.96 -12.13 15.34
C GLY A 125 5.01 -10.93 15.40
N SER A 126 4.22 -10.69 14.35
CA SER A 126 3.11 -9.75 14.33
C SER A 126 2.14 -10.07 13.20
N VAL A 127 0.91 -10.43 13.57
CA VAL A 127 -0.17 -10.69 12.60
C VAL A 127 -0.49 -9.43 11.81
N LEU A 128 -0.44 -8.26 12.44
CA LEU A 128 -0.68 -6.98 11.79
C LEU A 128 0.39 -6.67 10.74
N PHE A 129 1.67 -6.83 11.10
CA PHE A 129 2.78 -6.63 10.16
C PHE A 129 2.63 -7.54 8.94
N THR A 130 2.31 -8.81 9.16
CA THR A 130 2.12 -9.79 8.08
C THR A 130 0.95 -9.47 7.17
N GLY A 131 -0.18 -9.02 7.73
CA GLY A 131 -1.29 -8.52 6.91
C GLY A 131 -0.88 -7.35 6.03
N ARG A 132 -0.13 -6.39 6.57
CA ARG A 132 0.36 -5.23 5.81
C ARG A 132 1.38 -5.60 4.72
N MET A 133 2.23 -6.60 4.94
CA MET A 133 3.12 -7.12 3.89
C MET A 133 2.31 -7.78 2.76
N LEU A 134 1.20 -8.45 3.09
CA LEU A 134 0.32 -9.09 2.11
C LEU A 134 -0.47 -8.10 1.26
N PHE A 135 -0.61 -6.83 1.67
CA PHE A 135 -1.21 -5.78 0.82
C PHE A 135 -0.38 -5.50 -0.42
N GLY A 136 0.91 -5.87 -0.42
CA GLY A 136 1.69 -5.90 -1.64
C GLY A 136 2.20 -4.55 -2.11
N ARG A 137 2.32 -3.56 -1.22
CA ARG A 137 2.60 -2.16 -1.55
C ARG A 137 4.09 -1.87 -1.74
N GLY A 138 4.40 -0.62 -2.11
CA GLY A 138 5.78 -0.16 -2.35
C GLY A 138 6.75 -0.35 -1.18
N ASN A 139 6.24 -0.44 0.05
CA ASN A 139 7.03 -0.70 1.26
C ASN A 139 7.85 -2.01 1.16
N LEU A 140 7.35 -3.05 0.48
CA LEU A 140 8.08 -4.31 0.29
C LEU A 140 9.39 -4.11 -0.50
N LEU A 141 9.30 -3.34 -1.59
CA LEU A 141 10.46 -3.03 -2.43
C LEU A 141 11.41 -2.09 -1.70
N PHE A 142 10.88 -1.09 -1.01
CA PHE A 142 11.66 -0.18 -0.18
C PHE A 142 12.43 -0.91 0.92
N PHE A 143 11.78 -1.77 1.71
CA PHE A 143 12.44 -2.54 2.76
C PHE A 143 13.51 -3.47 2.21
N SER A 144 13.31 -4.01 1.01
CA SER A 144 14.32 -4.81 0.31
C SER A 144 15.57 -3.97 -0.01
N PHE A 145 15.41 -2.76 -0.55
CA PHE A 145 16.54 -1.86 -0.81
C PHE A 145 17.18 -1.32 0.46
N TYR A 146 16.38 -1.06 1.50
CA TYR A 146 16.85 -0.62 2.80
C TYR A 146 17.76 -1.67 3.44
N LEU A 147 17.31 -2.93 3.54
CA LEU A 147 18.11 -4.03 4.09
C LEU A 147 19.34 -4.35 3.23
N LEU A 148 19.20 -4.27 1.90
CA LEU A 148 20.34 -4.44 1.00
C LEU A 148 21.39 -3.35 1.24
N SER A 149 20.97 -2.09 1.38
CA SER A 149 21.85 -0.94 1.67
C SER A 149 22.57 -1.13 3.00
N LEU A 150 21.87 -1.58 4.04
CA LEU A 150 22.47 -1.89 5.33
C LEU A 150 23.50 -3.03 5.25
N ARG A 151 23.19 -4.10 4.50
CA ARG A 151 24.08 -5.26 4.32
C ARG A 151 25.41 -4.85 3.69
N ILE A 152 25.36 -3.91 2.74
CA ILE A 152 26.52 -3.42 1.97
C ILE A 152 27.04 -2.06 2.44
N TRP A 153 26.68 -1.61 3.66
CA TRP A 153 27.07 -0.30 4.21
C TRP A 153 28.59 -0.21 4.48
N ASP A 154 29.36 -0.02 3.41
CA ASP A 154 30.81 -0.07 3.35
C ASP A 154 31.30 0.76 2.15
N LEU A 155 32.42 1.48 2.31
CA LEU A 155 33.02 2.31 1.27
C LEU A 155 33.32 1.56 -0.04
N LYS A 156 33.61 0.25 0.02
CA LYS A 156 33.81 -0.54 -1.20
C LYS A 156 32.59 -0.59 -2.11
N TYR A 157 31.40 -0.38 -1.56
CA TYR A 157 30.12 -0.39 -2.27
C TYR A 157 29.50 1.00 -2.42
N ASN A 158 30.28 2.07 -2.30
CA ASN A 158 29.78 3.45 -2.32
C ASN A 158 28.88 3.75 -3.54
N LYS A 159 29.27 3.29 -4.74
CA LYS A 159 28.47 3.44 -5.97
C LYS A 159 27.11 2.73 -5.88
N TRP A 160 27.07 1.57 -5.25
CA TRP A 160 25.83 0.81 -5.05
C TRP A 160 24.95 1.45 -4.00
N ILE A 161 25.51 2.01 -2.92
CA ILE A 161 24.75 2.75 -1.91
C ILE A 161 24.09 3.98 -2.54
N PHE A 162 24.81 4.72 -3.38
CA PHE A 162 24.23 5.81 -4.17
C PHE A 162 23.04 5.32 -5.00
N LEU A 163 23.24 4.29 -5.82
CA LEU A 163 22.22 3.76 -6.71
C LEU A 163 21.00 3.21 -5.95
N LEU A 164 21.21 2.48 -4.86
CA LEU A 164 20.12 1.95 -4.04
C LEU A 164 19.34 3.04 -3.34
N SER A 165 20.01 4.10 -2.87
CA SER A 165 19.34 5.25 -2.24
C SER A 165 18.53 6.05 -3.27
N PHE A 166 19.05 6.17 -4.50
CA PHE A 166 18.32 6.69 -5.65
C PHE A 166 17.05 5.87 -5.93
N LEU A 167 17.19 4.55 -6.10
CA LEU A 167 16.07 3.65 -6.40
C LEU A 167 15.06 3.56 -5.24
N ALA A 168 15.51 3.66 -3.99
CA ALA A 168 14.65 3.67 -2.81
C ALA A 168 13.65 4.84 -2.85
N THR A 169 14.10 6.01 -3.33
CA THR A 169 13.25 7.20 -3.51
C THR A 169 12.08 6.92 -4.46
N TRP A 170 12.34 6.18 -5.53
CA TRP A 170 11.31 5.83 -6.53
C TRP A 170 10.43 4.65 -6.11
N SER A 171 10.78 3.94 -5.04
CA SER A 171 10.07 2.72 -4.62
C SER A 171 8.90 3.00 -3.68
N TYR A 172 9.05 3.93 -2.74
CA TYR A 172 8.06 4.20 -1.70
C TYR A 172 8.26 5.55 -1.03
N SER A 173 7.17 6.14 -0.50
CA SER A 173 7.23 7.41 0.24
C SER A 173 7.97 7.34 1.58
N GLY A 174 8.24 6.14 2.08
CA GLY A 174 9.05 5.89 3.28
C GLY A 174 10.57 6.04 3.09
N PHE A 175 11.07 6.47 1.92
CA PHE A 175 12.52 6.65 1.70
C PHE A 175 13.25 7.52 2.74
N PRO A 176 12.65 8.53 3.41
CA PRO A 176 13.34 9.32 4.44
C PRO A 176 13.88 8.47 5.59
N PHE A 177 13.34 7.27 5.84
CA PHE A 177 13.90 6.36 6.84
C PHE A 177 15.32 5.93 6.55
N LEU A 178 15.71 5.79 5.27
CA LEU A 178 17.10 5.49 4.91
C LEU A 178 18.03 6.65 5.27
N PHE A 179 17.58 7.90 5.07
CA PHE A 179 18.29 9.10 5.48
C PHE A 179 18.50 9.14 6.99
N PHE A 180 17.43 8.97 7.78
CA PHE A 180 17.52 9.01 9.24
C PHE A 180 18.39 7.88 9.79
N THR A 181 18.30 6.67 9.23
CA THR A 181 19.18 5.56 9.61
C THR A 181 20.65 5.90 9.35
N GLY A 182 20.98 6.42 8.16
CA GLY A 182 22.34 6.84 7.85
C GLY A 182 22.85 7.95 8.77
N LEU A 183 22.01 8.94 9.07
CA LEU A 183 22.32 10.04 9.98
C LEU A 183 22.65 9.52 11.39
N PHE A 184 21.82 8.63 11.93
CA PHE A 184 22.04 8.08 13.28
C PHE A 184 23.25 7.13 13.33
N ILE A 185 23.56 6.40 12.25
CA ILE A 185 24.82 5.65 12.15
C ILE A 185 26.02 6.59 12.25
N VAL A 186 26.00 7.73 11.57
CA VAL A 186 27.10 8.72 11.64
C VAL A 186 27.22 9.33 13.04
N ILE A 187 26.10 9.63 13.69
CA ILE A 187 26.09 10.20 15.05
C ILE A 187 26.70 9.22 16.07
N LEU A 188 26.33 7.93 15.99
CA LEU A 188 26.81 6.90 16.91
C LEU A 188 28.24 6.45 16.60
N GLU A 189 28.54 6.24 15.32
CA GLU A 189 29.85 5.77 14.84
C GLU A 189 30.52 6.89 14.04
N ARG A 190 31.03 7.90 14.76
CA ARG A 190 31.73 9.05 14.17
C ARG A 190 33.01 8.60 13.45
N SER A 191 32.87 8.25 12.18
CA SER A 191 33.97 7.89 11.29
C SER A 191 33.86 8.63 9.97
N SER A 192 35.01 8.93 9.35
CA SER A 192 35.06 9.53 8.01
C SER A 192 34.39 8.63 6.97
N ALA A 193 34.50 7.31 7.15
CA ALA A 193 33.85 6.32 6.30
C ALA A 193 32.32 6.42 6.38
N ASN A 194 31.73 6.39 7.58
CA ASN A 194 30.28 6.50 7.74
C ASN A 194 29.76 7.85 7.25
N THR A 195 30.51 8.93 7.48
CA THR A 195 30.16 10.27 7.01
C THR A 195 30.07 10.29 5.48
N ARG A 196 31.06 9.72 4.79
CA ARG A 196 31.07 9.62 3.32
C ARG A 196 29.93 8.74 2.78
N LEU A 197 29.60 7.64 3.46
CA LEU A 197 28.48 6.78 3.10
C LEU A 197 27.14 7.48 3.26
N PHE A 198 26.94 8.22 4.35
CA PHE A 198 25.75 9.04 4.58
C PHE A 198 25.58 10.11 3.50
N PHE A 199 26.63 10.86 3.17
CA PHE A 199 26.57 11.83 2.08
C PHE A 199 26.30 11.18 0.73
N THR A 200 26.86 10.01 0.47
CA THR A 200 26.62 9.27 -0.78
C THR A 200 25.17 8.80 -0.87
N SER A 201 24.61 8.25 0.21
CA SER A 201 23.22 7.85 0.28
C SER A 201 22.28 9.06 0.12
N SER A 202 22.58 10.16 0.81
CA SER A 202 21.82 11.42 0.74
C SER A 202 21.85 12.02 -0.67
N MET A 203 23.02 12.00 -1.33
CA MET A 203 23.13 12.44 -2.72
C MET A 203 22.31 11.54 -3.65
N GLY A 204 22.34 10.22 -3.44
CA GLY A 204 21.50 9.28 -4.19
C GLY A 204 20.01 9.60 -4.06
N MET A 205 19.52 9.82 -2.84
CA MET A 205 18.13 10.24 -2.59
C MET A 205 17.80 11.59 -3.23
N PHE A 206 18.67 12.58 -3.08
CA PHE A 206 18.49 13.90 -3.69
C PHE A 206 18.43 13.81 -5.21
N THR A 207 19.36 13.08 -5.83
CA THR A 207 19.36 12.81 -7.27
C THR A 207 18.09 12.05 -7.69
N GLY A 208 17.62 11.10 -6.88
CA GLY A 208 16.37 10.39 -7.10
C GLY A 208 15.17 11.34 -7.15
N LEU A 209 15.11 12.31 -6.23
CA LEU A 209 14.08 13.35 -6.23
C LEU A 209 14.20 14.27 -7.45
N VAL A 210 15.39 14.71 -7.81
CA VAL A 210 15.59 15.68 -8.91
C VAL A 210 15.33 15.05 -10.29
N ILE A 211 15.77 13.81 -10.51
CA ILE A 211 15.61 13.09 -11.79
C ILE A 211 14.22 12.44 -11.92
N HIS A 212 13.40 12.47 -10.86
CA HIS A 212 12.07 11.85 -10.87
C HIS A 212 11.22 12.38 -12.05
N PRO A 213 10.49 11.51 -12.79
CA PRO A 213 9.68 11.94 -13.95
C PRO A 213 8.64 13.01 -13.64
N SER A 214 8.16 13.07 -12.40
CA SER A 214 7.20 14.08 -11.93
C SER A 214 7.84 15.43 -11.55
N PHE A 215 9.16 15.65 -11.70
CA PHE A 215 9.83 16.88 -11.25
C PHE A 215 9.22 18.13 -11.87
N PRO A 216 8.88 19.18 -11.08
CA PRO A 216 9.07 19.34 -9.63
C PRO A 216 7.86 18.94 -8.76
N TYR A 217 6.77 18.43 -9.33
CA TYR A 217 5.50 18.22 -8.65
C TYR A 217 5.57 17.23 -7.48
N GLN A 218 6.57 16.34 -7.45
CA GLN A 218 6.70 15.39 -6.35
C GLN A 218 6.91 16.00 -4.98
N PHE A 219 7.47 17.21 -4.88
CA PHE A 219 7.62 17.86 -3.59
C PHE A 219 6.26 18.21 -2.98
N LYS A 220 5.38 18.83 -3.77
CA LYS A 220 3.98 19.10 -3.38
C LYS A 220 3.27 17.80 -3.04
N GLY A 221 3.51 16.80 -3.85
CA GLY A 221 2.98 15.48 -3.64
C GLY A 221 3.37 14.82 -2.31
N TYR A 222 4.68 14.77 -2.01
CA TYR A 222 5.21 14.20 -0.78
C TYR A 222 4.74 15.01 0.43
N PHE A 223 4.58 16.32 0.27
CA PHE A 223 4.04 17.17 1.31
C PHE A 223 2.58 16.79 1.65
N ILE A 224 1.73 16.56 0.64
CA ILE A 224 0.36 16.09 0.87
C ILE A 224 0.37 14.71 1.54
N GLU A 225 1.15 13.76 1.03
CA GLU A 225 1.16 12.37 1.49
C GLU A 225 1.81 12.17 2.87
N LEU A 226 2.88 12.89 3.19
CA LEU A 226 3.62 12.70 4.44
C LEU A 226 3.19 13.66 5.54
N ILE A 227 2.85 14.91 5.19
CA ILE A 227 2.58 15.97 6.15
C ILE A 227 1.07 16.18 6.30
N ILE A 228 0.37 16.56 5.24
CA ILE A 228 -1.06 16.88 5.32
C ILE A 228 -1.89 15.64 5.69
N GLN A 229 -1.50 14.46 5.20
CA GLN A 229 -2.21 13.23 5.57
C GLN A 229 -2.03 12.82 7.03
N SER A 230 -0.91 13.19 7.64
CA SER A 230 -0.69 13.01 9.09
C SER A 230 -1.54 13.98 9.92
N PHE A 231 -1.92 15.12 9.34
CA PHE A 231 -2.69 16.19 9.98
C PHE A 231 -3.80 16.69 9.04
N PRO A 232 -4.81 15.86 8.74
CA PRO A 232 -5.80 16.19 7.72
C PRO A 232 -6.62 17.43 8.12
N PRO A 233 -6.99 18.30 7.16
CA PRO A 233 -7.85 19.44 7.43
C PRO A 233 -9.20 19.02 8.03
N PRO A 234 -9.85 19.89 8.84
CA PRO A 234 -11.16 19.60 9.40
C PRO A 234 -12.18 19.24 8.33
N GLY A 235 -12.98 18.20 8.60
CA GLY A 235 -14.03 17.77 7.68
C GLY A 235 -13.56 16.87 6.53
N VAL A 236 -12.26 16.70 6.30
CA VAL A 236 -11.75 15.70 5.36
C VAL A 236 -11.80 14.32 6.00
N GLU A 237 -12.31 13.33 5.27
CA GLU A 237 -12.33 11.92 5.70
C GLU A 237 -10.91 11.40 5.91
N ALA A 238 -10.63 10.94 7.13
CA ALA A 238 -9.37 10.27 7.43
C ALA A 238 -9.38 8.86 6.80
N ILE A 239 -8.31 8.53 6.07
CA ILE A 239 -8.09 7.17 5.58
C ILE A 239 -7.80 6.28 6.79
N ALA A 240 -8.46 5.12 6.86
CA ALA A 240 -8.39 4.21 8.01
C ALA A 240 -6.96 3.86 8.47
N GLU A 241 -6.01 3.82 7.54
CA GLU A 241 -4.60 3.52 7.84
C GLU A 241 -3.79 4.67 8.45
N TRP A 242 -4.34 5.87 8.41
CA TRP A 242 -3.78 7.04 9.05
C TRP A 242 -4.46 7.32 10.38
N LEU A 243 -5.46 6.52 10.75
CA LEU A 243 -6.02 6.53 12.09
C LEU A 243 -5.09 5.79 13.07
N PRO A 244 -5.13 6.17 14.36
CA PRO A 244 -4.48 5.42 15.42
C PRO A 244 -4.92 3.94 15.44
N PRO A 245 -4.00 3.00 15.69
CA PRO A 245 -4.35 1.61 15.95
C PRO A 245 -5.24 1.51 17.20
N THR A 246 -6.20 0.59 17.17
CA THR A 246 -6.91 0.22 18.39
C THR A 246 -5.97 -0.49 19.36
N ARG A 247 -6.35 -0.52 20.65
CA ARG A 247 -5.61 -1.25 21.69
C ARG A 247 -5.35 -2.71 21.28
N ASP A 248 -6.35 -3.38 20.72
CA ASP A 248 -6.24 -4.79 20.32
C ASP A 248 -5.21 -4.96 19.20
N ILE A 249 -5.18 -4.02 18.24
CA ILE A 249 -4.21 -4.02 17.15
C ILE A 249 -2.78 -3.83 17.69
N LEU A 250 -2.58 -2.93 18.66
CA LEU A 250 -1.26 -2.76 19.30
C LEU A 250 -0.82 -4.02 20.06
N ILE A 251 -1.72 -4.65 20.81
CA ILE A 251 -1.43 -5.88 21.55
C ILE A 251 -1.07 -7.01 20.57
N LEU A 252 -1.90 -7.26 19.56
CA LEU A 252 -1.62 -8.28 18.54
C LEU A 252 -0.35 -7.98 17.73
N GLY A 253 -0.01 -6.69 17.61
CA GLY A 253 1.17 -6.22 16.90
C GLY A 253 2.48 -6.37 17.66
N PHE A 254 2.48 -6.17 18.99
CA PHE A 254 3.71 -6.13 19.79
C PHE A 254 3.85 -7.21 20.86
N LEU A 255 2.78 -7.89 21.27
CA LEU A 255 2.84 -8.90 22.33
C LEU A 255 3.89 -10.00 22.08
N PRO A 256 4.03 -10.56 20.86
CA PRO A 256 5.05 -11.59 20.61
C PRO A 256 6.49 -11.06 20.69
N ILE A 257 6.70 -9.76 20.47
CA ILE A 257 8.03 -9.14 20.47
C ILE A 257 8.52 -8.79 21.88
N LEU A 258 7.60 -8.52 22.82
CA LEU A 258 7.94 -8.05 24.17
C LEU A 258 8.87 -9.01 24.95
N PRO A 259 8.63 -10.34 24.99
CA PRO A 259 9.52 -11.25 25.71
C PRO A 259 10.96 -11.25 25.15
N LEU A 260 11.11 -11.19 23.82
CA LEU A 260 12.45 -11.12 23.20
C LEU A 260 13.10 -9.75 23.36
N LEU A 261 12.31 -8.68 23.38
CA LEU A 261 12.80 -7.34 23.69
C LEU A 261 13.36 -7.29 25.11
N LEU A 262 12.60 -7.77 26.09
CA LEU A 262 13.03 -7.87 27.49
C LEU A 262 14.26 -8.77 27.64
N LEU A 263 14.30 -9.91 26.94
CA LEU A 263 15.46 -10.81 26.92
C LEU A 263 16.70 -10.14 26.32
N SER A 264 16.54 -9.32 25.27
CA SER A 264 17.63 -8.54 24.70
C SER A 264 18.22 -7.59 25.76
N PHE A 265 17.37 -6.88 26.51
CA PHE A 265 17.84 -6.02 27.61
C PHE A 265 18.43 -6.80 28.79
N SER A 266 17.87 -7.95 29.14
CA SER A 266 18.40 -8.80 30.20
C SER A 266 19.78 -9.34 29.83
N ASN A 267 20.01 -9.72 28.57
CA ASN A 267 21.30 -10.22 28.11
C ASN A 267 22.39 -9.14 28.13
N LYS A 268 22.03 -7.85 28.21
CA LYS A 268 22.99 -6.73 28.36
C LYS A 268 23.88 -6.88 29.59
N THR A 269 23.39 -7.55 30.64
CA THR A 269 24.19 -7.82 31.85
C THR A 269 25.35 -8.79 31.57
N HIS A 270 25.30 -9.53 30.46
CA HIS A 270 26.29 -10.53 30.07
C HIS A 270 27.01 -10.21 28.75
N TYR A 271 26.41 -9.42 27.86
CA TYR A 271 26.93 -9.11 26.53
C TYR A 271 26.72 -7.64 26.17
N ASN A 272 27.69 -7.03 25.48
CA ASN A 272 27.52 -5.69 24.93
C ASN A 272 26.56 -5.72 23.75
N PHE A 273 25.67 -4.72 23.68
CA PHE A 273 24.80 -4.55 22.53
C PHE A 273 25.61 -4.28 21.25
N HIS A 274 25.09 -4.78 20.12
CA HIS A 274 25.62 -4.43 18.82
C HIS A 274 25.52 -2.91 18.63
N PRO A 275 26.61 -2.17 18.35
CA PRO A 275 26.61 -0.70 18.36
C PRO A 275 25.52 -0.08 17.48
N ARG A 276 25.35 -0.59 16.26
CA ARG A 276 24.33 -0.12 15.31
C ARG A 276 22.90 -0.41 15.73
N SER A 277 22.68 -1.35 16.65
CA SER A 277 21.34 -1.74 17.05
C SER A 277 20.59 -0.61 17.75
N PHE A 278 21.30 0.30 18.42
CA PHE A 278 20.71 1.49 19.03
C PHE A 278 20.01 2.41 18.02
N VAL A 279 20.47 2.45 16.76
CA VAL A 279 19.77 3.18 15.69
C VAL A 279 18.36 2.63 15.52
N PHE A 280 18.24 1.31 15.44
CA PHE A 280 16.95 0.65 15.24
C PHE A 280 16.08 0.71 16.50
N LEU A 281 16.66 0.64 17.70
CA LEU A 281 15.90 0.88 18.92
C LEU A 281 15.30 2.29 18.96
N PHE A 282 16.13 3.30 18.67
CA PHE A 282 15.70 4.70 18.66
C PHE A 282 14.61 4.94 17.62
N LEU A 283 14.86 4.54 16.36
CA LEU A 283 13.87 4.66 15.29
C LEU A 283 12.59 3.87 15.59
N GLY A 284 12.71 2.68 16.18
CA GLY A 284 11.57 1.87 16.61
C GLY A 284 10.69 2.58 17.64
N ILE A 285 11.30 3.20 18.66
CA ILE A 285 10.60 4.01 19.68
C ILE A 285 9.96 5.25 19.07
N VAL A 286 10.70 6.03 18.27
CA VAL A 286 10.15 7.21 17.60
C VAL A 286 8.95 6.84 16.73
N CYS A 287 9.09 5.78 15.93
CA CYS A 287 8.00 5.27 15.11
C CYS A 287 6.83 4.74 15.96
N LEU A 288 7.08 4.15 17.13
CA LEU A 288 6.02 3.68 18.03
C LEU A 288 5.21 4.85 18.60
N ILE A 289 5.87 5.94 18.97
CA ILE A 289 5.20 7.17 19.43
C ILE A 289 4.29 7.70 18.31
N PHE A 290 4.79 7.80 17.08
CA PHE A 290 3.98 8.19 15.93
C PHE A 290 2.95 7.14 15.50
N THR A 291 3.15 5.87 15.84
CA THR A 291 2.15 4.83 15.62
C THR A 291 0.90 5.09 16.45
N GLY A 292 1.03 5.74 17.60
CA GLY A 292 -0.12 6.26 18.36
C GLY A 292 -0.98 7.26 17.57
N ALA A 293 -0.46 7.85 16.49
CA ALA A 293 -1.20 8.71 15.57
C ALA A 293 -1.61 8.00 14.27
N SER A 294 -0.82 7.04 13.75
CA SER A 294 -1.06 6.41 12.44
C SER A 294 -0.62 4.95 12.35
N LEU A 295 -1.53 4.07 11.92
CA LEU A 295 -1.28 2.66 11.61
C LEU A 295 -0.17 2.45 10.56
N ARG A 296 0.05 3.40 9.66
CA ARG A 296 1.09 3.29 8.61
C ARG A 296 2.51 3.27 9.17
N VAL A 297 2.74 3.91 10.31
CA VAL A 297 4.08 3.96 10.95
C VAL A 297 4.38 2.66 11.72
N PHE A 298 3.36 1.85 12.00
CA PHE A 298 3.48 0.59 12.72
C PHE A 298 4.48 -0.37 12.05
N GLU A 299 4.38 -0.56 10.72
CA GLU A 299 5.20 -1.54 10.01
C GLU A 299 6.69 -1.22 10.10
N ILE A 300 7.02 0.07 10.14
CA ILE A 300 8.39 0.55 10.29
C ILE A 300 8.83 0.39 11.75
N SER A 301 8.00 0.78 12.72
CA SER A 301 8.28 0.56 14.14
C SER A 301 8.59 -0.91 14.42
N TRP A 302 7.72 -1.80 13.95
CA TRP A 302 7.87 -3.24 14.14
C TRP A 302 9.15 -3.77 13.48
N LEU A 303 9.44 -3.37 12.23
CA LEU A 303 10.67 -3.78 11.54
C LEU A 303 11.93 -3.30 12.29
N MET A 304 11.92 -2.08 12.81
CA MET A 304 13.06 -1.55 13.57
C MET A 304 13.27 -2.31 14.88
N PHE A 305 12.21 -2.61 15.64
CA PHE A 305 12.33 -3.46 16.84
C PHE A 305 12.78 -4.88 16.50
N TYR A 306 12.26 -5.46 15.41
CA TYR A 306 12.68 -6.76 14.92
C TYR A 306 14.20 -6.78 14.66
N ILE A 307 14.74 -5.77 13.97
CA ILE A 307 16.17 -5.68 13.70
C ILE A 307 16.97 -5.50 14.99
N PHE A 308 16.53 -4.61 15.89
CA PHE A 308 17.18 -4.43 17.19
C PHE A 308 17.29 -5.75 17.96
N ILE A 309 16.19 -6.50 18.06
CA ILE A 309 16.15 -7.75 18.83
C ILE A 309 17.07 -8.80 18.23
N PHE A 310 17.00 -9.02 16.92
CA PHE A 310 17.77 -10.07 16.28
C PHE A 310 19.27 -9.75 16.14
N LEU A 311 19.68 -8.48 16.30
CA LEU A 311 21.09 -8.12 16.46
C LEU A 311 21.64 -8.35 17.87
N ASN A 312 20.78 -8.44 18.89
CA ASN A 312 21.20 -8.51 20.30
C ASN A 312 20.79 -9.79 21.03
N THR A 313 19.99 -10.64 20.41
CA THR A 313 19.47 -11.86 21.02
C THR A 313 20.47 -12.99 20.91
N THR A 314 20.82 -13.59 22.04
CA THR A 314 21.63 -14.81 22.13
C THR A 314 20.78 -15.93 22.72
N LEU A 315 20.07 -16.67 21.86
CA LEU A 315 19.29 -17.84 22.27
C LEU A 315 20.00 -19.13 21.87
N SER A 316 19.93 -20.14 22.73
CA SER A 316 20.35 -21.50 22.37
C SER A 316 19.52 -22.02 21.19
N LYS A 317 20.10 -22.89 20.36
CA LYS A 317 19.38 -23.47 19.20
C LYS A 317 18.06 -24.15 19.60
N LYS A 318 18.04 -24.82 20.77
CA LYS A 318 16.84 -25.44 21.34
C LYS A 318 15.74 -24.41 21.60
N ASN A 319 16.09 -23.28 22.23
CA ASN A 319 15.13 -22.22 22.54
C ASN A 319 14.63 -21.53 21.26
N GLN A 320 15.51 -21.29 20.27
CA GLN A 320 15.09 -20.74 18.98
C GLN A 320 14.06 -21.63 18.27
N ILE A 321 14.27 -22.96 18.25
CA ILE A 321 13.33 -23.92 17.67
C ILE A 321 12.01 -23.92 18.44
N LEU A 322 12.07 -23.97 19.78
CA LEU A 322 10.89 -23.96 20.63
C LEU A 322 10.06 -22.69 20.42
N THR A 323 10.69 -21.51 20.43
CA THR A 323 10.00 -20.24 20.19
C THR A 323 9.38 -20.20 18.79
N ALA A 324 10.09 -20.66 17.76
CA ALA A 324 9.55 -20.74 16.40
C ALA A 324 8.32 -21.67 16.32
N LEU A 325 8.36 -22.83 16.98
CA LEU A 325 7.23 -23.76 17.04
C LEU A 325 6.03 -23.17 17.78
N ILE A 326 6.25 -22.53 18.94
CA ILE A 326 5.20 -21.87 19.70
C ILE A 326 4.53 -20.76 18.87
N LEU A 327 5.34 -19.92 18.22
CA LEU A 327 4.81 -18.89 17.31
C LEU A 327 4.02 -19.51 16.17
N PHE A 328 4.54 -20.57 15.55
CA PHE A 328 3.81 -21.24 14.48
C PHE A 328 2.46 -21.79 14.94
N VAL A 329 2.43 -22.54 16.03
CA VAL A 329 1.21 -23.17 16.55
C VAL A 329 0.16 -22.13 16.98
N ILE A 330 0.58 -21.02 17.58
CA ILE A 330 -0.34 -20.00 18.11
C ILE A 330 -0.71 -18.96 17.05
N GLN A 331 0.29 -18.36 16.40
CA GLN A 331 0.08 -17.17 15.57
C GLN A 331 -0.33 -17.51 14.14
N PHE A 332 0.03 -18.69 13.60
CA PHE A 332 -0.37 -19.05 12.23
C PHE A 332 -1.90 -19.19 12.07
N PRO A 333 -2.65 -19.89 12.95
CA PRO A 333 -4.11 -19.93 12.86
C PRO A 333 -4.76 -18.54 12.97
N ILE A 334 -4.23 -17.68 13.85
CA ILE A 334 -4.71 -16.29 14.02
C ILE A 334 -4.47 -15.50 12.74
N ALA A 335 -3.26 -15.58 12.16
CA ALA A 335 -2.93 -14.91 10.91
C ALA A 335 -3.81 -15.42 9.76
N TYR A 336 -4.04 -16.72 9.65
CA TYR A 336 -4.89 -17.32 8.63
C TYR A 336 -6.33 -16.81 8.72
N GLU A 337 -6.93 -16.82 9.93
CA GLU A 337 -8.31 -16.34 10.12
C GLU A 337 -8.43 -14.83 9.91
N LYS A 338 -7.45 -14.03 10.35
CA LYS A 338 -7.43 -12.60 10.07
C LYS A 338 -7.29 -12.28 8.59
N MET A 339 -6.53 -13.10 7.84
CA MET A 339 -6.47 -12.98 6.38
C MET A 339 -7.79 -13.39 5.73
N ASN A 340 -8.44 -14.45 6.15
CA ASN A 340 -9.79 -14.80 5.68
C ASN A 340 -10.76 -13.61 5.85
N GLN A 341 -10.77 -12.96 7.02
CA GLN A 341 -11.59 -11.78 7.29
C GLN A 341 -11.24 -10.61 6.35
N GLN A 342 -9.94 -10.35 6.16
CA GLN A 342 -9.46 -9.30 5.25
C GLN A 342 -9.92 -9.54 3.81
N PHE A 343 -9.71 -10.73 3.25
CA PHE A 343 -10.09 -11.08 1.88
C PHE A 343 -11.61 -11.00 1.64
N ARG A 344 -12.42 -11.35 2.65
CA ARG A 344 -13.88 -11.15 2.59
C ARG A 344 -14.25 -9.67 2.56
N SER A 345 -13.57 -8.84 3.34
CA SER A 345 -13.82 -7.39 3.35
C SER A 345 -13.43 -6.70 2.04
N SER A 346 -12.38 -7.21 1.37
CA SER A 346 -11.91 -6.75 0.06
C SER A 346 -12.51 -7.53 -1.11
N GLU A 347 -13.62 -8.25 -0.90
CA GLU A 347 -14.21 -9.09 -1.94
C GLU A 347 -14.62 -8.27 -3.17
N THR A 348 -14.07 -8.66 -4.32
CA THR A 348 -14.25 -7.96 -5.60
C THR A 348 -15.39 -8.52 -6.45
N LYS A 349 -16.06 -9.60 -6.03
CA LYS A 349 -17.08 -10.29 -6.83
C LYS A 349 -18.19 -9.33 -7.29
N TYR A 350 -18.76 -8.56 -6.37
CA TYR A 350 -19.84 -7.62 -6.70
C TYR A 350 -19.37 -6.46 -7.56
N GLY A 351 -18.14 -5.97 -7.32
CA GLY A 351 -17.52 -4.95 -8.16
C GLY A 351 -17.26 -5.47 -9.57
N TYR A 352 -16.82 -6.72 -9.72
CA TYR A 352 -16.61 -7.36 -11.02
C TYR A 352 -17.89 -7.37 -11.85
N ILE A 353 -19.00 -7.85 -11.27
CA ILE A 353 -20.31 -7.89 -11.95
C ILE A 353 -20.72 -6.49 -12.42
N VAL A 354 -20.59 -5.48 -11.55
CA VAL A 354 -20.93 -4.09 -11.88
C VAL A 354 -20.05 -3.55 -13.01
N THR A 355 -18.73 -3.75 -12.92
CA THR A 355 -17.82 -3.27 -13.96
C THR A 355 -18.07 -3.95 -15.31
N GLN A 356 -18.39 -5.26 -15.32
CA GLN A 356 -18.80 -5.94 -16.55
C GLN A 356 -20.10 -5.34 -17.10
N TRP A 357 -21.11 -5.14 -16.25
CA TRP A 357 -22.37 -4.54 -16.69
C TRP A 357 -22.15 -3.15 -17.30
N ILE A 358 -21.37 -2.29 -16.64
CA ILE A 358 -21.04 -0.94 -17.14
C ILE A 358 -20.37 -1.02 -18.51
N LYS A 359 -19.38 -1.90 -18.68
CA LYS A 359 -18.65 -2.08 -19.94
C LYS A 359 -19.56 -2.36 -21.15
N PHE A 360 -20.66 -3.07 -20.93
CA PHE A 360 -21.59 -3.46 -22.01
C PHE A 360 -22.76 -2.48 -22.20
N ASN A 361 -23.12 -1.70 -21.18
CA ASN A 361 -24.35 -0.91 -21.18
C ASN A 361 -24.13 0.61 -21.14
N ILE A 362 -22.95 1.07 -20.71
CA ILE A 362 -22.63 2.49 -20.58
C ILE A 362 -21.62 2.89 -21.66
N PRO A 363 -21.90 3.92 -22.49
CA PRO A 363 -20.97 4.43 -23.50
C PRO A 363 -19.58 4.75 -22.93
N GLN A 364 -18.53 4.39 -23.69
CA GLN A 364 -17.15 4.66 -23.29
C GLN A 364 -16.89 6.17 -23.16
N GLY A 365 -16.07 6.55 -22.16
CA GLY A 365 -15.71 7.93 -21.90
C GLY A 365 -16.73 8.72 -21.05
N GLU A 366 -17.87 8.12 -20.69
CA GLU A 366 -18.83 8.73 -19.77
C GLU A 366 -18.24 8.98 -18.37
N ARG A 367 -18.80 9.97 -17.68
CA ARG A 367 -18.40 10.35 -16.33
C ARG A 367 -19.24 9.56 -15.34
N ILE A 368 -18.55 8.82 -14.48
CA ILE A 368 -19.14 7.98 -13.46
C ILE A 368 -18.94 8.62 -12.09
N PHE A 369 -20.04 8.97 -11.44
CA PHE A 369 -20.07 9.43 -10.07
C PHE A 369 -19.92 8.23 -9.14
N LEU A 370 -18.74 8.07 -8.54
CA LEU A 370 -18.33 6.89 -7.76
C LEU A 370 -17.61 7.34 -6.49
N SER A 371 -17.77 6.58 -5.39
CA SER A 371 -17.02 6.81 -4.16
C SER A 371 -15.52 6.56 -4.37
N TRP A 372 -14.69 7.35 -3.68
CA TRP A 372 -13.24 7.26 -3.75
C TRP A 372 -12.70 5.88 -3.31
N ALA A 373 -13.43 5.16 -2.46
CA ALA A 373 -13.03 3.85 -1.95
C ALA A 373 -13.15 2.73 -3.00
N ASP A 374 -14.10 2.84 -3.93
CA ASP A 374 -14.33 1.86 -5.00
C ASP A 374 -13.47 2.14 -6.24
N TYR A 375 -12.93 3.35 -6.34
CA TYR A 375 -12.11 3.84 -7.46
C TYR A 375 -10.94 2.91 -7.86
N PRO A 376 -10.12 2.33 -6.95
CA PRO A 376 -8.99 1.50 -7.35
C PRO A 376 -9.39 0.31 -8.21
N TYR A 377 -10.49 -0.36 -7.86
CA TYR A 377 -10.98 -1.52 -8.62
C TYR A 377 -11.64 -1.11 -9.93
N PHE A 378 -12.45 -0.04 -9.92
CA PHE A 378 -13.16 0.43 -11.11
C PHE A 378 -12.17 0.93 -12.16
N THR A 379 -11.19 1.75 -11.79
CA THR A 379 -10.14 2.22 -12.73
C THR A 379 -9.32 1.09 -13.33
N PHE A 380 -9.05 0.04 -12.55
CA PHE A 380 -8.34 -1.14 -13.05
C PHE A 380 -9.12 -1.92 -14.11
N LYS A 381 -10.45 -2.00 -13.96
CA LYS A 381 -11.35 -2.77 -14.85
C LYS A 381 -11.90 -1.96 -16.02
N LEU A 382 -12.07 -0.67 -15.83
CA LEU A 382 -12.73 0.27 -16.74
C LEU A 382 -11.88 1.54 -16.94
N PRO A 383 -10.61 1.40 -17.37
CA PRO A 383 -9.70 2.55 -17.53
C PRO A 383 -10.13 3.56 -18.61
N GLU A 384 -11.14 3.25 -19.42
CA GLU A 384 -11.69 4.09 -20.47
C GLU A 384 -12.75 5.11 -20.00
N TYR A 385 -13.13 5.08 -18.72
CA TYR A 385 -14.11 6.00 -18.13
C TYR A 385 -13.45 7.07 -17.25
N ARG A 386 -14.22 8.13 -16.97
CA ARG A 386 -13.82 9.19 -16.05
C ARG A 386 -14.58 9.05 -14.75
N TYR A 387 -13.90 9.30 -13.65
CA TYR A 387 -14.43 9.18 -12.31
C TYR A 387 -14.26 10.49 -11.57
N LEU A 388 -15.13 10.67 -10.58
CA LEU A 388 -15.11 11.79 -9.65
C LEU A 388 -13.68 12.09 -9.12
N PHE A 389 -13.16 11.22 -8.26
CA PHE A 389 -11.76 11.13 -7.84
C PHE A 389 -11.53 9.79 -7.16
N GLY A 390 -10.30 9.53 -6.71
CA GLY A 390 -10.01 8.33 -5.94
C GLY A 390 -8.76 8.41 -5.09
N LEU A 391 -8.46 7.26 -4.47
CA LEU A 391 -7.33 7.02 -3.56
C LEU A 391 -7.45 7.77 -2.25
N ASN A 392 -7.20 9.07 -2.27
CA ASN A 392 -7.07 9.88 -1.07
C ASN A 392 -7.99 11.11 -1.17
N PRO A 393 -8.96 11.26 -0.23
CA PRO A 393 -9.78 12.45 -0.10
C PRO A 393 -9.00 13.77 -0.17
N LEU A 394 -7.76 13.79 0.33
CA LEU A 394 -6.89 14.97 0.28
C LEU A 394 -6.52 15.40 -1.14
N TYR A 395 -6.45 14.47 -2.10
CA TYR A 395 -6.17 14.83 -3.49
C TYR A 395 -7.32 15.61 -4.12
N ALA A 396 -8.56 15.30 -3.74
CA ALA A 396 -9.74 16.03 -4.17
C ALA A 396 -9.90 17.35 -3.42
N TRP A 397 -9.75 17.34 -2.10
CA TRP A 397 -9.78 18.55 -1.28
C TRP A 397 -8.73 19.57 -1.74
N SER A 398 -7.49 19.12 -1.99
CA SER A 398 -6.40 20.00 -2.49
C SER A 398 -6.64 20.52 -3.92
N PHE A 399 -7.56 19.91 -4.68
CA PHE A 399 -7.94 20.37 -6.01
C PHE A 399 -9.06 21.40 -5.95
N SER A 400 -10.13 21.10 -5.20
CA SER A 400 -11.26 22.00 -4.95
C SER A 400 -12.01 21.54 -3.71
N GLU A 401 -11.92 22.33 -2.64
CA GLU A 401 -12.61 22.05 -1.37
C GLU A 401 -14.13 21.96 -1.56
N ASP A 402 -14.72 22.91 -2.30
CA ASP A 402 -16.16 22.96 -2.55
C ASP A 402 -16.67 21.71 -3.28
N GLN A 403 -15.93 21.23 -4.30
CA GLN A 403 -16.31 20.03 -5.04
C GLN A 403 -16.16 18.78 -4.16
N TYR A 404 -15.09 18.69 -3.37
CA TYR A 404 -14.90 17.60 -2.41
C TYR A 404 -16.05 17.54 -1.40
N PHE A 405 -16.38 18.66 -0.75
CA PHE A 405 -17.44 18.70 0.27
C PHE A 405 -18.83 18.46 -0.34
N SER A 406 -19.09 18.92 -1.55
CA SER A 406 -20.34 18.59 -2.26
C SER A 406 -20.49 17.07 -2.46
N GLN A 407 -19.42 16.40 -2.85
CA GLN A 407 -19.47 14.96 -3.11
C GLN A 407 -19.55 14.13 -1.83
N LYS A 408 -18.81 14.54 -0.81
CA LYS A 408 -18.94 14.00 0.54
C LYS A 408 -20.38 14.11 1.03
N ALA A 409 -20.99 15.28 0.85
CA ALA A 409 -22.37 15.51 1.26
C ALA A 409 -23.38 14.62 0.51
N PHE A 410 -23.10 14.24 -0.74
CA PHE A 410 -23.88 13.24 -1.47
C PHE A 410 -23.81 11.87 -0.81
N PHE A 411 -22.60 11.35 -0.58
CA PHE A 411 -22.43 9.99 -0.06
C PHE A 411 -22.85 9.86 1.41
N GLU A 412 -22.66 10.90 2.22
CA GLU A 412 -23.10 10.93 3.61
C GLU A 412 -24.58 11.32 3.78
N GLY A 413 -25.19 11.93 2.76
CA GLY A 413 -26.60 12.36 2.81
C GLY A 413 -26.90 13.46 3.83
N ILE A 414 -25.90 14.30 4.15
CA ILE A 414 -25.96 15.24 5.28
C ILE A 414 -26.63 16.59 4.98
N ILE A 415 -26.84 16.94 3.70
CA ILE A 415 -27.46 18.22 3.32
C ILE A 415 -28.81 18.02 2.62
N PRO A 416 -29.81 18.89 2.85
CA PRO A 416 -31.05 18.87 2.08
C PRO A 416 -30.78 19.00 0.57
N GLY A 417 -31.41 18.14 -0.22
CA GLY A 417 -31.26 18.16 -1.68
C GLY A 417 -29.97 17.55 -2.21
N PHE A 418 -29.20 16.81 -1.40
CA PHE A 418 -27.97 16.16 -1.83
C PHE A 418 -28.13 15.29 -3.08
N GLN A 419 -29.33 14.76 -3.33
CA GLN A 419 -29.67 13.96 -4.51
C GLN A 419 -29.50 14.73 -5.83
N GLN A 420 -29.47 16.06 -5.80
CA GLN A 420 -29.23 16.89 -6.98
C GLN A 420 -27.74 17.06 -7.33
N ILE A 421 -26.83 16.65 -6.44
CA ILE A 421 -25.39 16.89 -6.61
C ILE A 421 -24.81 16.24 -7.88
N PRO A 422 -25.08 14.95 -8.21
CA PRO A 422 -24.58 14.37 -9.45
C PRO A 422 -25.07 15.11 -10.70
N LYS A 423 -26.31 15.61 -10.67
CA LYS A 423 -26.89 16.43 -11.73
C LYS A 423 -26.15 17.75 -11.88
N ILE A 424 -25.96 18.48 -10.77
CA ILE A 424 -25.27 19.78 -10.75
C ILE A 424 -23.84 19.65 -11.27
N LEU A 425 -23.16 18.56 -10.91
CA LEU A 425 -21.81 18.25 -11.37
C LEU A 425 -21.76 17.60 -12.77
N ASN A 426 -22.93 17.42 -13.39
CA ASN A 426 -23.14 16.89 -14.74
C ASN A 426 -22.56 15.49 -14.97
N TYR A 427 -22.83 14.55 -14.07
CA TYR A 427 -22.46 13.14 -14.26
C TYR A 427 -23.57 12.36 -14.97
N GLU A 428 -23.20 11.54 -15.95
CA GLU A 428 -24.15 10.71 -16.71
C GLU A 428 -24.59 9.47 -15.92
N THR A 429 -23.65 8.85 -15.20
CA THR A 429 -23.88 7.62 -14.45
C THR A 429 -23.51 7.81 -12.98
N VAL A 430 -24.33 7.28 -12.06
CA VAL A 430 -24.10 7.29 -10.61
C VAL A 430 -24.04 5.85 -10.12
N VAL A 431 -22.95 5.49 -9.43
CA VAL A 431 -22.75 4.18 -8.82
C VAL A 431 -22.65 4.36 -7.32
N ILE A 432 -23.58 3.74 -6.58
CA ILE A 432 -23.65 3.84 -5.12
C ILE A 432 -23.42 2.46 -4.52
N ASN A 433 -22.43 2.37 -3.63
CA ASN A 433 -22.18 1.20 -2.81
C ASN A 433 -23.16 1.19 -1.63
N LYS A 434 -24.28 0.46 -1.76
CA LYS A 434 -25.36 0.48 -0.75
C LYS A 434 -24.96 -0.18 0.57
N PHE A 435 -23.88 -0.96 0.61
CA PHE A 435 -23.36 -1.50 1.87
C PHE A 435 -22.80 -0.39 2.77
N TYR A 436 -22.09 0.58 2.20
CA TYR A 436 -21.52 1.71 2.95
C TYR A 436 -22.43 2.93 2.97
N TYR A 437 -23.21 3.16 1.91
CA TYR A 437 -24.02 4.36 1.70
C TYR A 437 -25.51 4.02 1.54
N ASN A 438 -26.04 3.19 2.44
CA ASN A 438 -27.43 2.70 2.35
C ASN A 438 -28.45 3.84 2.33
N PHE A 439 -28.26 4.86 3.19
CA PHE A 439 -29.16 6.02 3.28
C PHE A 439 -29.15 6.85 1.98
N ALA A 440 -27.96 7.21 1.50
CA ALA A 440 -27.82 7.94 0.24
C ALA A 440 -28.43 7.15 -0.93
N TYR A 441 -28.19 5.83 -0.98
CA TYR A 441 -28.81 4.94 -1.96
C TYR A 441 -30.35 4.96 -1.90
N SER A 442 -30.94 4.75 -0.72
CA SER A 442 -32.40 4.66 -0.58
C SER A 442 -33.10 5.98 -0.93
N GLU A 443 -32.54 7.10 -0.48
CA GLU A 443 -33.09 8.42 -0.74
C GLU A 443 -32.89 8.84 -2.21
N PHE A 444 -31.72 8.55 -2.80
CA PHE A 444 -31.49 8.82 -4.22
C PHE A 444 -32.44 8.03 -5.10
N LYS A 445 -32.67 6.74 -4.80
CA LYS A 445 -33.64 5.89 -5.51
C LYS A 445 -35.08 6.40 -5.40
N LYS A 446 -35.45 7.01 -4.27
CA LYS A 446 -36.81 7.49 -4.01
C LYS A 446 -37.09 8.87 -4.62
N VAL A 447 -36.12 9.78 -4.55
CA VAL A 447 -36.32 11.22 -4.80
C VAL A 447 -35.77 11.68 -6.15
N SER A 448 -34.79 10.96 -6.72
CA SER A 448 -34.19 11.37 -7.99
C SER A 448 -35.18 11.20 -9.15
N SER A 449 -35.58 12.31 -9.75
CA SER A 449 -36.46 12.32 -10.95
C SER A 449 -35.67 12.24 -12.26
N GLU A 450 -34.37 12.56 -12.23
CA GLU A 450 -33.52 12.63 -13.43
C GLU A 450 -32.64 11.42 -13.63
N TYR A 451 -32.54 10.52 -12.66
CA TYR A 451 -31.79 9.28 -12.80
C TYR A 451 -32.71 8.11 -12.52
N HIS A 452 -32.66 7.08 -13.37
CA HIS A 452 -33.39 5.83 -13.14
C HIS A 452 -32.41 4.71 -12.81
N LEU A 453 -32.82 3.82 -11.91
CA LEU A 453 -32.06 2.62 -11.56
C LEU A 453 -32.07 1.66 -12.75
N VAL A 454 -30.90 1.35 -13.30
CA VAL A 454 -30.73 0.45 -14.46
C VAL A 454 -30.15 -0.91 -14.08
N PHE A 455 -29.45 -0.98 -12.94
CA PHE A 455 -28.86 -2.21 -12.45
C PHE A 455 -28.70 -2.17 -10.94
N GLU A 456 -28.94 -3.30 -10.28
CA GLU A 456 -28.74 -3.46 -8.85
C GLU A 456 -28.23 -4.88 -8.56
N ASN A 457 -27.23 -4.97 -7.70
CA ASN A 457 -26.83 -6.24 -7.06
C ASN A 457 -26.79 -6.07 -5.54
N GLU A 458 -26.23 -7.02 -4.81
CA GLU A 458 -26.19 -7.04 -3.35
C GLU A 458 -25.38 -5.89 -2.73
N LYS A 459 -24.40 -5.33 -3.46
CA LYS A 459 -23.51 -4.27 -2.95
C LYS A 459 -23.68 -2.92 -3.65
N TYR A 460 -24.18 -2.88 -4.88
CA TYR A 460 -24.22 -1.68 -5.70
C TYR A 460 -25.57 -1.44 -6.35
N GLY A 461 -25.92 -0.16 -6.50
CA GLY A 461 -26.95 0.32 -7.43
C GLY A 461 -26.34 1.26 -8.47
N ILE A 462 -26.76 1.11 -9.74
CA ILE A 462 -26.33 1.95 -10.86
C ILE A 462 -27.54 2.73 -11.37
N PHE A 463 -27.38 4.04 -11.43
CA PHE A 463 -28.39 4.95 -11.92
C PHE A 463 -27.85 5.71 -13.13
N VAL A 464 -28.65 5.83 -14.18
CA VAL A 464 -28.28 6.53 -15.41
C VAL A 464 -29.20 7.72 -15.60
N LYS A 465 -28.62 8.85 -16.01
CA LYS A 465 -29.36 10.09 -16.28
C LYS A 465 -30.38 9.83 -17.39
N ASN A 466 -31.59 10.33 -17.20
CA ASN A 466 -32.63 10.38 -18.21
C ASN A 466 -32.16 11.34 -19.31
N THR A 467 -31.48 10.82 -20.32
CA THR A 467 -31.25 11.59 -21.54
C THR A 467 -32.64 11.91 -22.11
N PRO A 468 -33.01 13.18 -22.33
CA PRO A 468 -34.16 13.42 -23.18
C PRO A 468 -33.84 12.70 -24.50
N LEU A 469 -34.68 11.73 -24.88
CA LEU A 469 -34.65 11.13 -26.20
C LEU A 469 -34.64 12.30 -27.17
N ASN A 470 -33.46 12.63 -27.71
CA ASN A 470 -33.38 13.41 -28.91
C ASN A 470 -34.03 12.48 -29.94
N LYS A 471 -35.32 12.73 -30.22
CA LYS A 471 -36.06 12.17 -31.35
C LYS A 471 -35.42 12.67 -32.64
N ASN A 472 -34.17 12.32 -32.87
CA ASN A 472 -33.65 12.12 -34.20
C ASN A 472 -33.68 10.61 -34.40
N THR A 473 -34.89 10.11 -34.64
CA THR A 473 -35.07 9.01 -35.58
C THR A 473 -34.21 9.34 -36.79
N LYS A 474 -33.00 8.79 -36.84
CA LYS A 474 -32.41 8.46 -38.12
C LYS A 474 -33.38 7.48 -38.72
N GLU A 475 -34.22 7.96 -39.62
CA GLU A 475 -34.86 7.11 -40.61
C GLU A 475 -33.76 6.22 -41.17
N ILE A 476 -33.87 4.94 -40.88
CA ILE A 476 -33.12 3.92 -41.57
C ILE A 476 -33.68 3.96 -42.99
N ILE A 477 -33.03 4.75 -43.85
CA ILE A 477 -33.21 4.66 -45.29
C ILE A 477 -32.62 3.30 -45.67
N ILE A 478 -33.51 2.31 -45.79
CA ILE A 478 -33.21 1.04 -46.44
C ILE A 478 -32.85 1.40 -47.90
N PRO A 479 -31.63 1.07 -48.39
CA PRO A 479 -31.33 1.25 -49.79
C PRO A 479 -32.23 0.30 -50.58
N GLN A 480 -33.09 0.86 -51.44
CA GLN A 480 -33.68 0.08 -52.51
C GLN A 480 -32.65 -0.06 -53.64
N ARG A 481 -32.38 -1.33 -53.97
CA ARG A 481 -31.58 -1.91 -55.07
C ARG A 481 -30.12 -2.20 -54.77
#